data_AF-A0A7Y6M8T8-F1
#
_entry.id   AF-A0A7Y6M8T8-F1
#
_cell.length_a   1.000
_cell.length_b   1.000
_cell.length_c   1.000
_cell.angle_alpha   90.00
_cell.angle_beta   90.00
_cell.angle_gamma   90.00
#
_symmetry.space_group_name_H-M   'P 1'
#
loop_
_entity.id
_entity.type
_entity.pdbx_description
1 polymer ?
#
loop_
_entity_poly.entity_id
_entity_poly.type
_entity_poly.pdbx_seq_one_letter_code
_entity_poly.pdbx_strand_id
1 'polypeptide(L)'
;MVLIAVAHTVLFSLIAPWSSWLAGDLRTGAADSDSMATFWALPGGFVVVLALLGLLVARAGRQGHHVPGYVGWAILAWGAFAVSLIGPSGFLSAIVPAGLLIAANVVAGRHSAGSS
;
A
#
# COMPACT_ATOMS: atom_id res chain seq x y z
N MET A 1 1.33 -7.26 0.22
CA MET A 1 0.39 -6.12 0.15
C MET A 1 -0.64 -6.19 1.26
N VAL A 2 -1.53 -7.20 1.28
CA VAL A 2 -2.56 -7.34 2.34
C VAL A 2 -1.96 -7.38 3.75
N LEU A 3 -0.95 -8.22 3.99
CA LEU A 3 -0.28 -8.29 5.29
C LEU A 3 0.37 -6.97 5.72
N ILE A 4 0.96 -6.23 4.77
CA ILE A 4 1.56 -4.91 5.04
C ILE A 4 0.45 -3.94 5.46
N ALA A 5 -0.66 -3.89 4.72
CA ALA A 5 -1.80 -3.05 5.05
C ALA A 5 -2.39 -3.39 6.43
N VAL A 6 -2.54 -4.68 6.74
CA VAL A 6 -3.02 -5.14 8.06
C VAL A 6 -2.06 -4.73 9.17
N ALA A 7 -0.76 -5.01 9.02
CA ALA A 7 0.24 -4.64 10.03
C ALA A 7 0.28 -3.12 10.26
N HIS A 8 0.23 -2.32 9.19
CA HIS A 8 0.18 -0.85 9.28
C HIS A 8 -1.09 -0.38 10.00
N THR A 9 -2.24 -0.98 9.67
CA THR A 9 -3.52 -0.67 10.33
C THR A 9 -3.45 -0.97 11.82
N VAL A 10 -2.96 -2.15 12.19
CA VAL A 10 -2.87 -2.56 13.60
C VAL A 10 -1.96 -1.63 14.38
N LEU A 11 -0.74 -1.38 13.90
CA LEU A 11 0.24 -0.54 14.59
C LEU A 11 -0.29 0.87 14.87
N PHE A 12 -0.82 1.54 13.84
CA PHE A 12 -1.28 2.90 14.02
C PHE A 12 -2.61 2.97 14.78
N SER A 13 -3.47 1.95 14.67
CA SER A 13 -4.75 1.91 15.40
C SER A 13 -4.55 1.88 16.90
N LEU A 14 -3.40 1.42 17.38
CA LEU A 14 -3.06 1.38 18.81
C LEU A 14 -2.65 2.75 19.36
N ILE A 15 -2.20 3.66 18.51
CA ILE A 15 -1.75 5.01 18.90
C ILE A 15 -2.73 6.12 18.50
N ALA A 16 -3.80 5.77 17.76
CA ALA A 16 -4.77 6.74 17.28
C ALA A 16 -5.66 7.28 18.42
N PRO A 17 -5.90 8.61 18.47
CA PRO A 17 -6.74 9.24 19.49
C PRO A 17 -8.23 9.08 19.15
N TRP A 18 -8.72 7.83 19.16
CA TRP A 18 -10.07 7.46 18.75
C TRP A 18 -11.17 8.24 19.45
N SER A 19 -11.03 8.51 20.75
CA SER A 19 -12.01 9.28 21.52
C SER A 19 -12.19 10.69 20.99
N SER A 20 -11.09 11.37 20.69
CA SER A 20 -11.05 12.73 20.10
C SER A 20 -11.63 12.74 18.68
N TRP A 21 -11.24 11.76 17.85
CA TRP A 21 -11.76 11.66 16.49
C TRP A 21 -13.28 11.41 16.46
N LEU A 22 -13.77 10.51 17.32
CA LEU A 22 -15.19 10.19 17.44
C LEU A 22 -15.99 11.33 18.08
N ALA A 23 -15.37 12.13 18.96
CA ALA A 23 -15.95 13.37 19.48
C ALA A 23 -16.09 14.47 18.40
N GLY A 24 -15.39 14.32 17.26
CA GLY A 24 -15.52 15.19 16.10
C GLY A 24 -14.39 16.19 15.93
N ASP A 25 -13.28 16.06 16.67
CA ASP A 25 -12.19 17.03 16.65
C ASP A 25 -11.55 17.20 15.27
N LEU A 26 -11.54 16.13 14.45
CA LEU A 26 -11.12 16.19 13.05
C LEU A 26 -12.05 17.05 12.18
N ARG A 27 -13.35 17.07 12.50
CA ARG A 27 -14.37 17.84 11.76
C ARG A 27 -14.38 19.31 12.19
N THR A 28 -14.16 19.57 13.47
CA THR A 28 -14.18 20.91 14.04
C THR A 28 -12.85 21.65 13.90
N GLY A 29 -11.79 20.96 13.47
CA GLY A 29 -10.44 21.53 13.34
C GLY A 29 -9.71 21.67 14.68
N ALA A 30 -10.19 20.99 15.73
CA ALA A 30 -9.58 20.98 17.05
C ALA A 30 -8.42 19.98 17.19
N ALA A 31 -8.28 19.05 16.24
CA ALA A 31 -7.18 18.09 16.23
C ALA A 31 -5.84 18.79 15.94
N ASP A 32 -4.82 18.45 16.73
CA ASP A 32 -3.45 18.91 16.47
C ASP A 32 -2.84 18.27 15.20
N SER A 33 -1.68 18.80 14.79
CA SER A 33 -0.98 18.35 13.59
C SER A 33 -0.57 16.88 13.63
N ASP A 34 -0.24 16.34 14.80
CA ASP A 34 0.19 14.94 14.96
C ASP A 34 -0.99 13.98 14.84
N SER A 35 -2.13 14.34 15.43
CA SER A 35 -3.41 13.66 15.30
C SER A 35 -3.89 13.66 13.84
N MET A 36 -3.75 14.80 13.15
CA MET A 36 -4.08 14.92 11.72
C MET A 36 -3.15 14.04 10.85
N ALA A 37 -1.84 14.04 11.13
CA ALA A 37 -0.89 13.18 10.43
C ALA A 37 -1.21 11.68 10.66
N THR A 38 -1.58 11.30 11.88
CA THR A 38 -2.00 9.94 12.25
C THR A 38 -3.27 9.52 11.51
N PHE A 39 -4.23 10.43 11.32
CA PHE A 39 -5.42 10.18 10.52
C PHE A 39 -5.08 9.89 9.05
N TRP A 40 -4.20 10.68 8.44
CA TRP A 40 -3.78 10.44 7.05
C TRP A 40 -2.89 9.19 6.88
N ALA A 41 -2.28 8.69 7.95
CA ALA A 41 -1.59 7.41 7.95
C ALA A 41 -2.54 6.19 7.98
N LEU A 42 -3.78 6.33 8.48
CA LEU A 42 -4.72 5.24 8.77
C LEU A 42 -6.05 5.31 7.98
N PRO A 43 -7.11 6.04 8.41
CA PRO A 43 -8.44 5.84 7.83
C PRO A 43 -8.64 6.69 6.57
N GLY A 44 -8.03 7.88 6.53
CA GLY A 44 -8.04 8.75 5.34
C GLY A 44 -6.96 8.39 4.33
N GLY A 45 -6.03 7.51 4.71
CA GLY A 45 -4.80 7.24 3.98
C GLY A 45 -4.88 6.16 2.90
N PHE A 46 -3.70 5.75 2.45
CA PHE A 46 -3.50 4.81 1.35
C PHE A 46 -3.73 3.33 1.72
N VAL A 47 -4.00 3.04 3.01
CA VAL A 47 -4.11 1.68 3.55
C VAL A 47 -5.26 0.90 2.91
N VAL A 48 -6.45 1.51 2.78
CA VAL A 48 -7.62 0.84 2.19
C VAL A 48 -7.37 0.50 0.72
N VAL A 49 -6.79 1.44 -0.03
CA VAL A 49 -6.42 1.25 -1.43
C VAL A 49 -5.40 0.11 -1.57
N LEU A 50 -4.38 0.08 -0.70
CA LEU A 50 -3.36 -0.96 -0.70
C LEU A 50 -3.92 -2.36 -0.38
N ALA A 51 -4.85 -2.43 0.58
CA ALA A 51 -5.53 -3.67 0.93
C ALA A 51 -6.38 -4.19 -0.24
N LEU A 52 -7.20 -3.33 -0.84
CA LEU A 52 -8.02 -3.68 -2.00
C LEU A 52 -7.17 -4.09 -3.20
N LEU A 53 -6.10 -3.37 -3.50
CA LEU A 53 -5.15 -3.74 -4.55
C LEU A 53 -4.52 -5.10 -4.27
N GLY A 54 -4.08 -5.35 -3.04
CA GLY A 54 -3.54 -6.65 -2.64
C GLY A 54 -4.54 -7.80 -2.80
N LEU A 55 -5.81 -7.58 -2.44
CA LEU A 55 -6.87 -8.56 -2.63
C LEU A 55 -7.19 -8.79 -4.10
N LEU A 56 -7.20 -7.73 -4.91
CA LEU A 56 -7.43 -7.81 -6.35
C LEU A 56 -6.33 -8.59 -7.06
N VAL A 57 -5.07 -8.29 -6.74
CA VAL A 57 -3.89 -9.03 -7.25
C VAL A 57 -3.97 -10.50 -6.84
N ALA A 58 -4.29 -10.78 -5.57
CA ALA A 58 -4.42 -12.15 -5.10
C ALA A 58 -5.57 -12.90 -5.81
N ARG A 59 -6.70 -12.22 -6.06
CA ARG A 59 -7.82 -12.79 -6.83
C ARG A 59 -7.42 -13.06 -8.27
N ALA A 60 -6.74 -12.12 -8.93
CA ALA A 60 -6.26 -12.27 -10.31
C ALA A 60 -5.33 -13.47 -10.43
N GLY A 61 -4.35 -13.60 -9.52
CA GLY A 61 -3.44 -14.74 -9.48
C GLY A 61 -4.16 -16.08 -9.28
N ARG A 62 -5.16 -16.13 -8.38
CA ARG A 62 -6.00 -17.34 -8.21
C ARG A 62 -6.84 -17.70 -9.42
N GLN A 63 -7.16 -16.73 -10.28
CA GLN A 63 -7.90 -16.92 -11.53
C GLN A 63 -6.99 -17.22 -12.73
N GLY A 64 -5.66 -17.30 -12.52
CA GLY A 64 -4.70 -17.47 -13.60
C GLY A 64 -4.54 -16.22 -14.48
N HIS A 65 -5.09 -15.08 -14.08
CA HIS A 65 -4.94 -13.82 -14.80
C HIS A 65 -3.62 -13.14 -14.44
N HIS A 66 -3.00 -12.55 -15.45
CA HIS A 66 -1.79 -11.75 -15.27
C HIS A 66 -2.15 -10.32 -14.86
N VAL A 67 -1.42 -9.80 -13.88
CA VAL A 67 -1.48 -8.38 -13.51
C VAL A 67 -0.53 -7.61 -14.45
N PRO A 68 -0.97 -6.49 -15.06
CA PRO A 68 -0.10 -5.71 -15.93
C PRO A 68 1.19 -5.25 -15.22
N GLY A 69 2.33 -5.37 -15.90
CA GLY A 69 3.65 -5.03 -15.32
C GLY A 69 3.79 -3.58 -14.85
N TYR A 70 3.04 -2.62 -15.44
CA TYR A 70 3.07 -1.23 -14.99
C TYR A 70 2.64 -1.06 -13.54
N VAL A 71 1.83 -1.97 -12.99
CA VAL A 71 1.39 -1.93 -11.59
C VAL A 71 2.58 -2.08 -10.64
N GLY A 72 3.49 -3.03 -10.94
CA GLY A 72 4.70 -3.24 -10.15
C GLY A 72 5.64 -2.03 -10.20
N TRP A 73 5.87 -1.49 -11.40
CA TRP A 73 6.72 -0.30 -11.57
C TRP A 73 6.15 0.95 -10.92
N ALA A 74 4.84 1.17 -11.01
CA ALA A 74 4.17 2.30 -10.36
C ALA A 74 4.31 2.23 -8.84
N ILE A 75 4.12 1.05 -8.24
CA ILE A 75 4.30 0.85 -6.79
C ILE A 75 5.75 1.10 -6.39
N LEU A 76 6.73 0.61 -7.18
CA LEU A 76 8.14 0.81 -6.89
C LEU A 76 8.53 2.30 -6.95
N ALA A 77 8.13 2.98 -8.03
CA ALA A 77 8.40 4.40 -8.22
C ALA A 77 7.77 5.24 -7.11
N TRP A 78 6.53 4.95 -6.74
CA TRP A 78 5.85 5.63 -5.65
C TRP A 78 6.52 5.39 -4.29
N GLY A 79 6.90 4.15 -3.99
CA GLY A 79 7.62 3.82 -2.76
C GLY A 79 8.98 4.53 -2.69
N ALA A 80 9.74 4.54 -3.78
CA ALA A 80 11.01 5.26 -3.87
C ALA A 80 10.84 6.77 -3.68
N PHE A 81 9.83 7.36 -4.32
CA PHE A 81 9.49 8.76 -4.16
C PHE A 81 9.15 9.10 -2.69
N ALA A 82 8.28 8.30 -2.05
CA ALA A 82 7.92 8.52 -0.65
C ALA A 82 9.12 8.40 0.30
N VAL A 83 10.02 7.42 0.07
CA VAL A 83 11.28 7.29 0.83
C VAL A 83 12.22 8.47 0.59
N SER A 84 12.29 9.01 -0.64
CA SER A 84 13.13 10.19 -0.92
C SER A 84 12.65 11.45 -0.20
N LEU A 85 11.34 11.57 0.05
CA LEU A 85 10.77 12.74 0.72
C LEU A 85 10.80 12.63 2.25
N ILE A 86 10.51 11.45 2.79
CA ILE A 86 10.24 11.26 4.23
C ILE A 86 11.38 10.49 4.92
N GLY A 87 12.27 9.86 4.14
CA GLY A 87 13.35 9.01 4.64
C GLY A 87 12.94 7.54 4.82
N PRO A 88 13.84 6.71 5.38
CA PRO A 88 13.61 5.29 5.61
C PRO A 88 12.39 5.04 6.50
N SER A 89 11.40 4.34 5.96
CA SER A 89 10.08 4.18 6.59
C SER A 89 9.37 2.93 6.06
N GLY A 90 8.12 2.72 6.48
CA GLY A 90 7.27 1.62 6.01
C GLY A 90 7.14 1.54 4.48
N PHE A 91 7.42 2.63 3.74
CA PHE A 91 7.43 2.64 2.28
C PHE A 91 8.48 1.69 1.67
N LEU A 92 9.55 1.35 2.38
CA LEU A 92 10.51 0.34 1.93
C LEU A 92 9.86 -1.05 1.75
N SER A 93 8.79 -1.34 2.49
CA SER A 93 8.04 -2.59 2.34
C SER A 93 7.37 -2.73 0.97
N ALA A 94 7.20 -1.64 0.21
CA ALA A 94 6.65 -1.64 -1.14
C ALA A 94 7.58 -2.33 -2.16
N ILE A 95 8.88 -2.42 -1.87
CA ILE A 95 9.88 -3.10 -2.72
C ILE A 95 9.51 -4.56 -2.93
N VAL A 96 9.08 -5.26 -1.87
CA VAL A 96 8.75 -6.68 -1.93
C VAL A 96 7.60 -6.97 -2.91
N PRO A 97 6.39 -6.40 -2.75
CA PRO A 97 5.29 -6.64 -3.70
C PRO A 97 5.57 -6.08 -5.09
N ALA A 98 6.26 -4.95 -5.22
CA ALA A 98 6.63 -4.42 -6.54
C ALA A 98 7.58 -5.38 -7.28
N GLY A 99 8.61 -5.87 -6.61
CA GLY A 99 9.56 -6.83 -7.16
C GLY A 99 8.88 -8.13 -7.59
N LEU A 100 7.95 -8.66 -6.78
CA LEU A 100 7.17 -9.84 -7.13
C LEU A 100 6.31 -9.63 -8.38
N LEU A 101 5.64 -8.47 -8.51
CA LEU A 101 4.82 -8.16 -9.69
C LEU A 101 5.67 -7.98 -10.95
N ILE A 102 6.82 -7.32 -10.84
CA ILE A 102 7.76 -7.14 -11.95
C ILE A 102 8.31 -8.49 -12.39
N ALA A 103 8.75 -9.33 -11.44
CA ALA A 103 9.28 -10.66 -11.71
C ALA A 103 8.22 -11.54 -12.38
N ALA A 104 6.98 -11.54 -11.89
CA ALA A 104 5.87 -12.30 -12.49
C ALA A 104 5.62 -11.89 -13.95
N ASN A 105 5.66 -10.59 -14.25
CA ASN A 105 5.47 -10.07 -15.60
C ASN A 105 6.63 -10.48 -16.54
N VAL A 106 7.88 -10.39 -16.06
CA VAL A 106 9.07 -10.82 -16.84
C VAL A 106 9.01 -12.32 -17.14
N VAL A 107 8.64 -13.14 -16.16
CA VAL A 107 8.52 -14.59 -16.34
C VAL A 107 7.40 -14.94 -17.32
N ALA A 108 6.24 -14.26 -17.26
CA ALA A 108 5.14 -14.49 -18.19
C ALA A 108 5.52 -14.14 -19.65
N GLY A 109 6.26 -13.05 -19.86
CA GLY A 109 6.76 -12.66 -21.18
C GLY A 109 7.71 -13.70 -21.79
N ARG A 110 8.56 -14.35 -20.97
CA ARG A 110 9.49 -15.38 -21.44
C ARG A 110 8.79 -16.66 -21.90
N HIS A 111 7.71 -17.06 -21.23
CA HIS A 111 6.91 -18.22 -21.64
C HIS A 111 6.19 -17.99 -22.98
N SER A 112 5.70 -16.76 -23.21
CA SER A 112 5.00 -16.41 -24.45
C SER A 112 5.94 -16.37 -25.68
N ALA A 113 7.22 -16.04 -25.47
CA ALA A 113 8.22 -15.99 -26.54
C ALA A 113 8.90 -17.35 -26.85
N GLY A 114 8.77 -18.34 -25.96
CA GLY A 114 9.32 -19.69 -26.15
C GLY A 114 8.33 -20.69 -26.77
N SER A 115 7.06 -20.31 -26.91
CA SER A 115 5.99 -21.12 -27.52
C SER A 115 5.69 -20.74 -28.98
N SER A 116 6.51 -19.87 -29.58
CA SER A 116 6.44 -19.38 -30.96
C SER A 116 7.64 -19.87 -31.76
#